data_AF-A0A1J4Z8U9-F1
#
_entry.id   AF-A0A1J4Z8U9-F1
#
_cell.length_a   1.000
_cell.length_b   1.000
_cell.length_c   1.000
_cell.angle_alpha   90.00
_cell.angle_beta   90.00
_cell.angle_gamma   90.00
#
_symmetry.space_group_name_H-M   'P 1'
#
loop_
_entity.id
_entity.type
_entity.pdbx_description
1 polymer ?
#
loop_
_entity_poly.entity_id
_entity_poly.type
_entity_poly.pdbx_seq_one_letter_code
_entity_poly.pdbx_strand_id
1 'polypeptide(L)'
;MPDAWREWQALDGSIKRALKPLLAKRLQNPHVPGSLLHRELAGCYKIKLLKQGYRLVYMVEDDVLFVLVLSVGKREDNAVYRAAAKRIK
;
A
#
# COMPACT_ATOMS: atom_id res chain seq x y z
N MET A 1 7.88 12.26 -3.37
CA MET A 1 7.87 10.77 -3.38
C MET A 1 9.17 10.07 -2.87
N PRO A 2 9.79 10.42 -1.72
CA PRO A 2 10.81 9.55 -1.09
C PRO A 2 10.30 8.70 0.09
N ASP A 3 9.14 9.05 0.66
CA ASP A 3 8.79 8.62 2.01
C ASP A 3 8.35 7.16 2.11
N ALA A 4 7.67 6.65 1.09
CA ALA A 4 7.21 5.27 1.09
C ALA A 4 8.32 4.23 0.99
N TRP A 5 9.40 4.56 0.27
CA TRP A 5 10.58 3.71 0.22
C TRP A 5 11.28 3.66 1.58
N ARG A 6 11.36 4.80 2.28
CA ARG A 6 11.86 4.85 3.66
C ARG A 6 10.99 4.05 4.62
N GLU A 7 9.66 4.19 4.54
CA GLU A 7 8.73 3.38 5.34
C GLU A 7 8.91 1.88 5.05
N TRP A 8 9.00 1.50 3.78
CA TRP A 8 9.28 0.11 3.38
C TRP A 8 10.61 -0.37 3.97
N GLN A 9 11.68 0.41 3.87
CA GLN A 9 12.98 0.08 4.44
C GLN A 9 12.93 -0.06 5.97
N ALA A 10 12.12 0.74 6.66
CA ALA A 10 11.93 0.67 8.10
C ALA A 10 11.10 -0.53 8.57
N LEU A 11 10.41 -1.25 7.67
CA LEU A 11 9.64 -2.44 8.05
C LEU A 11 10.55 -3.56 8.54
N ASP A 12 10.06 -4.27 9.55
CA ASP A 12 10.63 -5.53 10.00
C ASP A 12 10.69 -6.56 8.86
N GLY A 13 11.72 -7.40 8.88
CA GLY A 13 11.98 -8.39 7.85
C GLY A 13 10.85 -9.41 7.65
N SER A 14 10.09 -9.72 8.71
CA SER A 14 8.92 -10.61 8.62
C SER A 14 7.76 -9.95 7.86
N ILE A 15 7.56 -8.65 8.03
CA ILE A 15 6.53 -7.87 7.31
C ILE A 15 6.88 -7.77 5.84
N LYS A 16 8.14 -7.45 5.52
CA LYS A 16 8.65 -7.46 4.14
C LYS A 16 8.45 -8.81 3.47
N ARG A 17 8.79 -9.91 4.16
CA ARG A 17 8.58 -11.29 3.66
C ARG A 17 7.11 -11.60 3.37
N ALA A 18 6.19 -11.13 4.21
CA ALA A 18 4.76 -11.32 4.00
C ALA A 18 4.20 -10.47 2.85
N LEU A 19 4.70 -9.24 2.66
CA LEU A 19 4.23 -8.32 1.61
C LEU A 19 4.76 -8.66 0.21
N LYS A 20 6.03 -9.08 0.07
CA LYS A 20 6.65 -9.39 -1.22
C LYS A 20 5.82 -10.29 -2.15
N PRO A 21 5.32 -11.47 -1.72
CA PRO A 21 4.53 -12.34 -2.61
C PRO A 21 3.17 -11.72 -2.98
N LEU A 22 2.60 -10.87 -2.12
CA LEU A 22 1.34 -10.16 -2.41
C LEU A 22 1.58 -9.07 -3.45
N LEU A 23 2.68 -8.32 -3.34
CA LEU A 23 3.09 -7.32 -4.33
C LEU A 23 3.39 -7.96 -5.70
N ALA A 24 4.07 -9.10 -5.72
CA ALA A 24 4.29 -9.85 -6.97
C ALA A 24 2.98 -10.23 -7.67
N LYS A 25 1.96 -10.63 -6.90
CA LYS A 25 0.61 -10.87 -7.44
C LYS A 25 -0.06 -9.59 -7.97
N ARG A 26 0.22 -8.42 -7.39
CA ARG A 26 -0.30 -7.13 -7.88
C ARG A 26 0.41 -6.64 -9.13
N LEU A 27 1.67 -7.02 -9.34
CA LEU A 27 2.32 -6.76 -10.62
C LEU A 27 1.66 -7.55 -11.77
N GLN A 28 1.08 -8.72 -11.50
CA GLN A 28 0.35 -9.50 -12.51
C GLN A 28 -1.12 -9.07 -12.65
N ASN A 29 -1.77 -8.77 -11.52
CA ASN A 29 -3.15 -8.30 -11.50
C ASN A 29 -3.29 -7.13 -10.49
N PRO A 30 -3.05 -5.89 -10.95
CA PRO A 30 -3.00 -4.70 -10.10
C PRO A 30 -4.39 -4.22 -9.66
N HIS A 31 -5.42 -4.40 -10.49
CA HIS A 31 -6.78 -3.96 -10.17
C HIS A 31 -7.54 -5.02 -9.40
N VAL A 32 -7.78 -4.75 -8.12
CA VAL A 32 -8.44 -5.69 -7.21
C VAL A 32 -9.68 -5.01 -6.63
N PRO A 33 -10.88 -5.28 -7.19
CA PRO A 33 -12.09 -4.53 -6.82
C PRO A 33 -12.37 -4.50 -5.31
N GLY A 34 -12.26 -5.64 -4.63
CA GLY A 34 -12.47 -5.72 -3.17
C GLY A 34 -11.40 -5.01 -2.32
N SER A 35 -10.32 -4.57 -2.94
CA SER A 35 -9.24 -3.82 -2.28
C SER A 35 -9.25 -2.33 -2.63
N LEU A 36 -10.10 -1.90 -3.56
CA LEU A 36 -10.22 -0.51 -3.98
C LEU A 36 -10.56 0.40 -2.79
N LEU A 37 -9.95 1.57 -2.77
CA LEU A 37 -10.22 2.65 -1.84
C LEU A 37 -11.12 3.70 -2.49
N HIS A 38 -11.76 4.51 -1.65
CA HIS A 38 -12.77 5.47 -2.07
C HIS A 38 -12.41 6.87 -1.56
N ARG A 39 -13.16 7.88 -2.02
CA ARG A 39 -13.00 9.29 -1.66
C ARG A 39 -11.60 9.81 -2.02
N GLU A 40 -10.87 10.38 -1.08
CA GLU A 40 -9.53 10.97 -1.27
C GLU A 40 -8.46 9.97 -1.74
N LEU A 41 -8.72 8.67 -1.60
CA LEU A 41 -7.84 7.59 -2.06
C LEU A 41 -8.45 6.82 -3.24
N ALA A 42 -9.39 7.42 -3.98
CA ALA A 42 -9.92 6.81 -5.21
C ALA A 42 -8.77 6.49 -6.19
N GLY A 43 -8.85 5.34 -6.86
CA GLY A 43 -7.77 4.84 -7.72
C GLY A 43 -6.65 4.11 -6.95
N CYS A 44 -6.65 4.14 -5.62
CA CYS A 44 -5.73 3.36 -4.80
C CYS A 44 -6.36 2.05 -4.32
N TYR A 45 -5.50 1.09 -3.98
CA TYR A 45 -5.83 -0.23 -3.49
C TYR A 45 -5.10 -0.50 -2.17
N LYS A 46 -5.58 -1.48 -1.40
CA LYS A 46 -4.94 -1.89 -0.13
C LYS A 46 -4.60 -3.37 -0.08
N ILE A 47 -3.45 -3.69 0.53
CA ILE A 47 -3.09 -5.03 0.98
C ILE A 47 -3.17 -5.04 2.52
N LYS A 48 -3.87 -6.02 3.10
CA LYS A 48 -4.02 -6.16 4.55
C LYS A 48 -3.23 -7.37 5.04
N LEU A 49 -2.35 -7.15 6.01
CA LEU A 49 -1.73 -8.22 6.80
C LEU A 49 -2.41 -8.28 8.17
N LEU A 50 -3.51 -9.02 8.24
CA LEU A 50 -4.40 -9.03 9.41
C LEU A 50 -3.69 -9.46 10.70
N LYS A 51 -2.91 -10.55 10.65
CA LYS A 51 -2.21 -11.10 11.82
C LYS A 51 -1.13 -10.15 12.35
N GLN A 52 -0.48 -9.42 11.46
CA GLN A 52 0.61 -8.50 11.81
C GLN A 52 0.12 -7.08 12.09
N GLY A 53 -1.15 -6.79 11.82
CA GLY A 53 -1.73 -5.46 12.03
C GLY A 53 -1.25 -4.40 11.02
N TYR A 54 -0.77 -4.80 9.85
CA TYR A 54 -0.26 -3.87 8.82
C TYR A 54 -1.23 -3.70 7.65
N ARG A 55 -1.19 -2.50 7.06
CA ARG A 55 -1.78 -2.22 5.75
C ARG A 55 -0.74 -1.58 4.85
N LEU A 56 -0.73 -1.99 3.60
CA LEU A 56 0.01 -1.35 2.52
C LEU A 56 -1.01 -0.77 1.56
N VAL A 57 -0.89 0.51 1.23
CA VAL A 57 -1.70 1.16 0.19
C VAL A 57 -0.86 1.29 -1.07
N TYR A 58 -1.44 1.04 -2.24
CA TYR A 58 -0.78 1.29 -3.51
C TYR A 58 -1.69 1.93 -4.54
N MET A 59 -1.13 2.69 -5.48
CA MET A 59 -1.84 3.20 -6.66
C MET A 59 -1.43 2.41 -7.90
N VAL A 60 -2.28 2.42 -8.93
CA VAL A 60 -2.01 1.81 -10.23
C VAL A 60 -2.10 2.93 -11.27
N GLU A 61 -1.06 3.08 -12.08
CA GLU A 61 -1.09 3.91 -13.29
C GLU A 61 -1.15 2.95 -14.48
N ASP A 62 -2.20 3.07 -15.30
CA ASP A 62 -2.51 2.09 -16.36
C ASP A 62 -1.55 2.18 -17.56
N ASP A 63 -0.94 3.37 -17.77
CA ASP A 63 0.00 3.61 -18.86
C ASP A 63 1.40 3.03 -18.57
N VAL A 64 1.77 2.87 -17.29
CA VAL A 64 3.00 2.20 -16.87
C VAL A 64 2.79 1.53 -15.52
N LEU A 65 2.95 0.20 -15.47
CA LEU A 65 2.71 -0.59 -14.27
C LEU A 65 3.68 -0.22 -13.13
N PHE A 66 3.26 0.70 -12.25
CA PHE A 66 3.97 1.05 -11.04
C PHE A 66 3.07 0.86 -9.82
N VAL A 67 3.53 0.03 -8.87
CA VAL A 67 2.87 -0.15 -7.56
C VAL A 67 3.49 0.85 -6.59
N LEU A 68 2.93 2.06 -6.53
CA LEU A 68 3.41 3.09 -5.60
C LEU A 68 2.89 2.78 -4.20
N VAL A 69 3.71 2.17 -3.35
CA VAL A 69 3.39 2.04 -1.93
C VAL A 69 3.18 3.44 -1.37
N LEU A 70 2.00 3.79 -0.85
CA LEU A 70 1.71 5.14 -0.34
C LEU A 70 1.93 5.24 1.16
N SER A 71 1.72 4.15 1.90
CA SER A 71 2.09 4.06 3.30
C SER A 71 2.08 2.61 3.77
N VAL A 72 2.98 2.27 4.71
CA VAL A 72 2.96 0.99 5.44
C VAL A 72 3.09 1.25 6.93
N GLY A 73 2.08 0.85 7.71
CA GLY A 73 2.08 1.08 9.15
C GLY A 73 1.08 0.23 9.91
N LYS A 74 1.16 0.29 11.24
CA LYS A 74 0.22 -0.36 12.16
C LYS A 74 -1.20 0.21 11.96
N ARG A 75 -2.19 -0.61 12.31
CA ARG A 75 -3.62 -0.35 12.09
C ARG A 75 -4.20 0.82 12.89
N GLU A 76 -3.43 1.36 13.83
CA GLU A 76 -3.87 2.35 14.81
C GLU A 76 -4.36 3.64 14.14
N ASP A 77 -5.57 4.03 14.56
CA ASP A 77 -6.22 5.31 14.29
C ASP A 77 -6.22 5.78 12.82
N ASN A 78 -6.34 4.88 11.83
CA ASN A 78 -6.35 5.24 10.40
C ASN A 78 -5.12 6.03 9.92
N ALA A 79 -4.01 6.03 10.68
CA ALA A 79 -2.82 6.83 10.38
C ALA A 79 -2.26 6.58 8.97
N VAL A 80 -2.28 5.33 8.53
CA VAL A 80 -1.85 4.91 7.18
C VAL A 80 -2.67 5.58 6.07
N TYR A 81 -3.97 5.75 6.26
CA TYR A 81 -4.81 6.40 5.25
C TYR A 81 -4.59 7.91 5.23
N ARG A 82 -4.42 8.55 6.40
CA ARG A 82 -4.08 9.98 6.48
C ARG A 82 -2.72 10.27 5.84
N ALA A 83 -1.73 9.40 6.07
CA ALA A 83 -0.41 9.52 5.46
C ALA A 83 -0.47 9.34 3.93
N ALA A 84 -1.24 8.35 3.44
CA ALA A 84 -1.45 8.15 2.02
C ALA A 84 -2.16 9.34 1.35
N ALA A 85 -3.23 9.87 1.95
CA ALA A 85 -4.01 10.97 1.38
C ALA A 85 -3.18 12.27 1.23
N LYS A 86 -2.28 12.55 2.18
CA LYS A 86 -1.35 13.70 2.08
C LYS A 86 -0.38 13.61 0.90
N ARG A 87 -0.16 12.42 0.33
CA ARG A 87 0.85 12.16 -0.71
C ARG A 87 0.25 12.10 -2.13
N ILE A 88 -1.07 12.07 -2.25
CA ILE A 88 -1.80 12.13 -3.53
C ILE A 88 -2.06 13.59 -3.94
N LYS A 89 -1.94 14.55 -3.01
CA LYS A 89 -1.99 15.99 -3.31
C LYS A 89 -0.71 16.50 -3.94
#